data_AF-A0A2H5WE07-F1
#
_entry.id   AF-A0A2H5WE07-F1
#
_cell.length_a   1.000
_cell.length_b   1.000
_cell.length_c   1.000
_cell.angle_alpha   90.00
_cell.angle_beta   90.00
_cell.angle_gamma   90.00
#
_symmetry.space_group_name_H-M   'P 1'
#
loop_
_entity.id
_entity.type
_entity.pdbx_description
1 polymer ?
#
loop_
_entity_poly.entity_id
_entity_poly.type
_entity_poly.pdbx_seq_one_letter_code
_entity_poly.pdbx_strand_id
1 'polypeptide(L)'
;MAEAGYAFYRDVVRAGYRAPSLLAVARGVAAGEIDFEALADPELPEAELERRLLALPGVGPYAAAHIMMPLGRYHRLILDSWTRPTYAARVGRRVTDRAVLRRFRRYGPWAGLAFWLFLTRDWVDDGRA
;
A
#
# COMPACT_ATOMS: atom_id res chain seq x y z
N MET A 1 -7.85 8.26 20.14
CA MET A 1 -6.72 7.41 19.72
C MET A 1 -5.38 7.96 20.20
N ALA A 2 -5.02 9.22 19.92
CA ALA A 2 -3.75 9.81 20.38
C ALA A 2 -3.55 9.84 21.91
N GLU A 3 -4.63 10.10 22.64
CA GLU A 3 -4.67 10.07 24.12
C GLU A 3 -4.72 8.64 24.67
N ALA A 4 -5.06 7.66 23.83
CA ALA A 4 -5.05 6.27 24.25
C ALA A 4 -3.58 5.84 24.37
N GLY A 5 -3.11 5.67 25.60
CA GLY A 5 -1.72 5.29 25.87
C GLY A 5 -1.32 3.97 25.21
N TYR A 6 -0.03 3.64 25.25
CA TYR A 6 0.53 2.43 24.62
C TYR A 6 -0.22 1.13 24.97
N ALA A 7 -0.70 0.99 26.21
CA ALA A 7 -1.46 -0.18 26.66
C ALA A 7 -2.72 -0.43 25.82
N PHE A 8 -3.42 0.62 25.38
CA PHE A 8 -4.59 0.48 24.51
C PHE A 8 -4.23 -0.17 23.18
N TYR A 9 -3.15 0.28 22.54
CA TYR A 9 -2.70 -0.29 21.27
C TYR A 9 -2.18 -1.72 21.40
N ARG A 10 -1.57 -2.05 22.53
CA ARG A 10 -1.06 -3.40 22.82
C ARG A 10 -2.18 -4.37 23.18
N ASP A 11 -3.09 -4.00 24.07
CA ASP A 11 -4.00 -4.94 24.74
C ASP A 11 -5.38 -4.99 24.08
N VAL A 12 -5.89 -3.82 23.65
CA VAL A 12 -7.23 -3.69 23.05
C VAL A 12 -7.14 -3.86 21.54
N VAL A 13 -6.33 -3.03 20.87
CA VAL A 13 -6.14 -3.11 19.41
C VAL A 13 -5.34 -4.35 19.01
N ARG A 14 -4.50 -4.87 19.93
CA ARG A 14 -3.62 -6.02 19.70
C ARG A 14 -2.69 -5.82 18.50
N ALA A 15 -2.16 -4.61 18.36
CA ALA A 15 -1.31 -4.22 17.24
C ALA A 15 0.10 -4.85 17.29
N GLY A 16 0.47 -5.51 18.40
CA GLY A 16 1.77 -6.16 18.58
C GLY A 16 2.92 -5.17 18.34
N TYR A 17 3.92 -5.58 17.55
CA TYR A 17 5.09 -4.76 17.23
C TYR A 17 4.75 -3.44 16.49
N ARG A 18 3.54 -3.30 15.94
CA ARG A 18 3.08 -2.08 15.24
C ARG A 18 2.51 -1.04 16.20
N ALA A 19 2.25 -1.40 17.46
CA ALA A 19 1.66 -0.50 18.45
C ALA A 19 2.44 0.83 18.61
N PRO A 20 3.80 0.85 18.68
CA PRO A 20 4.55 2.09 18.79
C PRO A 20 4.36 3.00 17.56
N SER A 21 4.40 2.45 16.36
CA SER A 21 4.20 3.19 15.10
C SER A 21 2.81 3.80 15.03
N LEU A 22 1.77 3.03 15.35
CA LEU A 22 0.38 3.51 15.32
C LEU A 22 0.13 4.62 16.35
N LEU A 23 0.71 4.49 17.55
CA LEU A 23 0.62 5.54 18.57
C LEU A 23 1.37 6.80 18.14
N ALA A 24 2.57 6.67 17.55
CA ALA A 24 3.35 7.80 17.07
C ALA A 24 2.60 8.56 15.97
N VAL A 25 2.04 7.85 14.99
CA VAL A 25 1.21 8.46 13.94
C VAL A 25 -0.01 9.16 14.53
N ALA A 26 -0.74 8.52 15.43
CA ALA A 26 -1.92 9.13 16.05
C ALA A 26 -1.59 10.42 16.81
N ARG A 27 -0.46 10.45 17.52
CA ARG A 27 0.01 11.65 18.23
C ARG A 27 0.48 12.74 17.27
N GLY A 28 1.24 12.40 16.24
CA GLY A 28 1.67 13.36 15.22
C GLY A 28 0.49 14.04 14.53
N VAL A 29 -0.58 13.28 14.23
CA VAL A 29 -1.83 13.85 13.70
C VAL A 29 -2.50 14.78 14.73
N ALA A 30 -2.65 14.34 15.98
CA ALA A 30 -3.28 15.17 17.01
C ALA A 30 -2.49 16.45 17.34
N ALA A 31 -1.16 16.42 17.16
CA ALA A 31 -0.28 17.58 17.33
C ALA A 31 -0.23 18.49 16.08
N GLY A 32 -0.85 18.10 14.96
CA GLY A 32 -0.78 18.83 13.69
C GLY A 32 0.54 18.68 12.94
N GLU A 33 1.39 17.74 13.33
CA GLU A 33 2.68 17.43 12.68
C GLU A 33 2.50 16.57 11.42
N ILE A 34 1.44 15.75 11.39
CA ILE A 34 1.06 14.92 10.25
C ILE A 34 -0.29 15.39 9.74
N ASP A 35 -0.31 15.94 8.53
CA ASP A 35 -1.53 16.30 7.82
C ASP A 35 -1.84 15.25 6.74
N PHE A 36 -2.85 14.41 7.00
CA PHE A 36 -3.29 13.40 6.02
C PHE A 36 -4.07 13.99 4.86
N GLU A 37 -4.75 15.13 5.03
CA GLU A 37 -5.48 15.77 3.93
C GLU A 37 -4.48 16.32 2.90
N ALA A 38 -3.38 16.90 3.36
CA ALA A 38 -2.27 17.29 2.48
C ALA A 38 -1.64 16.10 1.72
N LEU A 39 -1.71 14.87 2.26
CA LEU A 39 -1.25 13.67 1.55
C LEU A 39 -2.27 13.17 0.52
N ALA A 40 -3.55 13.52 0.67
CA ALA A 40 -4.62 13.17 -0.26
C ALA A 40 -4.79 14.17 -1.41
N ASP A 41 -4.07 15.29 -1.39
CA ASP A 41 -4.11 16.31 -2.43
C ASP A 41 -3.76 15.73 -3.82
N PRO A 42 -4.69 15.79 -4.80
CA PRO A 42 -4.46 15.30 -6.16
C PRO A 42 -3.38 16.07 -6.92
N GLU A 43 -3.00 17.28 -6.49
CA GLU A 43 -1.90 18.06 -7.08
C GLU A 43 -0.53 17.71 -6.47
N LEU A 44 -0.48 16.97 -5.36
CA LEU A 44 0.77 16.54 -4.74
C LEU A 44 1.54 15.59 -5.67
N PRO A 45 2.79 15.91 -6.07
CA PRO A 45 3.57 15.04 -6.95
C PRO A 45 3.77 13.65 -6.35
N GLU A 46 3.65 12.60 -7.16
CA GLU A 46 3.70 11.21 -6.68
C GLU A 46 4.99 10.88 -5.90
N ALA A 47 6.14 11.39 -6.37
CA ALA A 47 7.43 11.20 -5.70
C ALA A 47 7.52 11.94 -4.36
N GLU A 48 6.82 13.06 -4.22
CA GLU A 48 6.70 13.78 -2.94
C GLU A 48 5.82 13.00 -1.97
N LEU A 49 4.65 12.55 -2.42
CA LEU A 49 3.75 11.71 -1.63
C LEU A 49 4.48 10.46 -1.11
N GLU A 50 5.16 9.72 -1.99
CA GLU A 50 5.90 8.51 -1.59
C GLU A 50 6.96 8.82 -0.54
N ARG A 51 7.72 9.91 -0.71
CA ARG A 51 8.73 10.34 0.28
C ARG A 51 8.09 10.66 1.64
N ARG A 52 6.98 11.39 1.67
CA ARG A 52 6.27 11.72 2.90
C ARG A 52 5.69 10.47 3.58
N LEU A 53 5.11 9.56 2.81
CA LEU A 53 4.61 8.28 3.33
C LEU A 53 5.73 7.45 3.94
N LEU A 54 6.87 7.33 3.26
CA LEU A 54 8.03 6.58 3.77
C LEU A 54 8.65 7.18 5.03
N ALA A 55 8.42 8.47 5.30
CA ALA A 55 8.85 9.11 6.54
C ALA A 55 7.94 8.78 7.73
N LEU A 56 6.73 8.23 7.49
CA LEU A 56 5.81 7.89 8.58
C LEU A 56 6.31 6.66 9.36
N PRO A 57 6.20 6.67 10.71
CA PRO A 57 6.57 5.52 11.52
C PRO A 57 5.88 4.23 11.07
N GLY A 58 6.68 3.19 10.79
CA GLY A 58 6.18 1.87 10.39
C GLY A 58 5.70 1.74 8.95
N VAL A 59 5.84 2.79 8.12
CA VAL A 59 5.48 2.76 6.70
C VAL A 59 6.72 2.48 5.84
N GLY A 60 6.87 1.23 5.41
CA GLY A 60 7.87 0.85 4.41
C GLY A 60 7.33 0.95 2.97
N PRO A 61 8.17 0.67 1.95
CA PRO A 61 7.78 0.75 0.54
C PRO A 61 6.50 -0.05 0.19
N TYR A 62 6.33 -1.20 0.84
CA TYR A 62 5.14 -2.03 0.70
C TYR A 62 3.86 -1.34 1.20
N ALA A 63 3.92 -0.72 2.38
CA ALA A 63 2.80 -0.03 2.99
C ALA A 63 2.49 1.27 2.23
N ALA A 64 3.53 1.99 1.79
CA ALA A 64 3.38 3.18 0.96
C ALA A 64 2.64 2.86 -0.35
N ALA A 65 3.04 1.82 -1.09
CA ALA A 65 2.34 1.39 -2.30
C ALA A 65 0.86 1.05 -2.06
N HIS A 66 0.55 0.45 -0.90
CA HIS A 66 -0.82 0.19 -0.48
C HIS A 66 -1.62 1.45 -0.17
N ILE A 67 -1.02 2.44 0.49
CA ILE A 67 -1.70 3.72 0.82
C ILE A 67 -1.90 4.57 -0.43
N MET A 68 -0.95 4.54 -1.36
CA MET A 68 -1.03 5.27 -2.63
C MET A 68 -2.19 4.83 -3.51
N MET A 69 -2.55 3.53 -3.49
CA MET A 69 -3.63 2.97 -4.29
C MET A 69 -5.02 3.59 -4.01
N PRO A 70 -5.55 3.63 -2.76
CA PRO A 70 -6.80 4.31 -2.45
C PRO A 70 -6.73 5.83 -2.64
N LEU A 71 -5.54 6.45 -2.65
CA LEU A 71 -5.32 7.85 -2.99
C LEU A 71 -5.28 8.13 -4.51
N GLY A 72 -5.58 7.13 -5.35
CA GLY A 72 -5.60 7.30 -6.81
C GLY A 72 -4.23 7.28 -7.48
N ARG A 73 -3.16 6.86 -6.77
CA ARG A 73 -1.79 6.83 -7.28
C ARG A 73 -1.36 5.40 -7.59
N TYR A 74 -1.57 4.99 -8.83
CA TYR A 74 -1.55 3.57 -9.20
C TYR A 74 -0.23 3.07 -9.77
N HIS A 75 0.84 3.86 -9.79
CA HIS A 75 2.06 3.49 -10.52
C HIS A 75 2.88 2.37 -9.86
N ARG A 76 2.71 2.14 -8.55
CA ARG A 76 3.46 1.10 -7.80
C ARG A 76 2.76 -0.25 -7.84
N LEU A 77 3.54 -1.29 -8.13
CA LEU A 77 3.08 -2.68 -7.97
C LEU A 77 3.21 -3.10 -6.50
N ILE A 78 2.15 -3.70 -5.99
CA ILE A 78 2.09 -4.26 -4.66
C ILE A 78 2.54 -5.72 -4.71
N LEU A 79 3.80 -5.99 -4.33
CA LEU A 79 4.34 -7.34 -4.32
C LEU A 79 4.39 -7.88 -2.88
N ASP A 80 3.51 -8.82 -2.54
CA ASP A 80 3.39 -9.47 -1.23
C ASP A 80 3.36 -11.00 -1.31
N SER A 81 3.01 -11.63 -0.19
CA SER A 81 2.88 -13.08 -0.04
C SER A 81 1.70 -13.67 -0.80
N TRP A 82 0.70 -12.87 -1.18
CA TRP A 82 -0.42 -13.28 -2.00
C TRP A 82 -0.20 -12.95 -3.48
N THR A 83 0.19 -11.72 -3.84
CA THR A 83 0.29 -11.28 -5.24
C THR A 83 1.38 -12.02 -6.02
N ARG A 84 2.50 -12.38 -5.38
CA ARG A 84 3.59 -13.14 -6.01
C ARG A 84 3.18 -14.56 -6.45
N PRO A 85 2.73 -15.45 -5.55
CA PRO A 85 2.32 -16.80 -5.96
C PRO A 85 1.10 -16.77 -6.88
N THR A 86 0.16 -15.86 -6.63
CA THR A 86 -1.03 -15.65 -7.45
C THR A 86 -0.66 -15.25 -8.89
N TYR A 87 0.29 -14.34 -9.07
CA TYR A 87 0.82 -14.00 -10.39
C TYR A 87 1.51 -15.19 -11.06
N ALA A 88 2.39 -15.88 -10.33
CA ALA A 88 3.14 -17.03 -10.83
C ALA A 88 2.23 -18.17 -11.31
N ALA A 89 1.16 -18.46 -10.56
CA ALA A 89 0.15 -19.44 -10.92
C ALA A 89 -0.56 -19.05 -12.24
N ARG A 90 -1.00 -17.80 -12.38
CA ARG A 90 -1.71 -17.35 -13.60
C ARG A 90 -0.86 -17.33 -14.85
N VAL A 91 0.46 -17.16 -14.73
CA VAL A 91 1.39 -17.24 -15.87
C VAL A 91 1.99 -18.63 -16.06
N GLY A 92 1.63 -19.60 -15.22
CA GLY A 92 2.08 -21.00 -15.32
C GLY A 92 3.58 -21.21 -15.07
N ARG A 93 4.28 -20.27 -14.43
CA ARG A 93 5.72 -20.39 -14.15
C ARG A 93 6.18 -19.52 -12.98
N ARG A 94 7.30 -19.89 -12.36
CA ARG A 94 7.99 -19.02 -11.40
C ARG A 94 8.51 -17.77 -12.10
N VAL A 95 8.31 -16.61 -11.48
CA VAL A 95 8.73 -15.30 -12.00
C VAL A 95 9.34 -14.47 -10.87
N THR A 96 10.39 -13.72 -11.17
CA THR A 96 11.02 -12.79 -10.23
C THR A 96 10.30 -11.44 -10.21
N ASP A 97 10.33 -10.73 -9.09
CA ASP A 97 9.76 -9.38 -8.95
C ASP A 97 10.21 -8.44 -10.07
N ARG A 98 11.50 -8.48 -10.43
CA ARG A 98 12.06 -7.68 -11.53
C ARG A 98 11.39 -7.97 -12.88
N ALA A 99 11.05 -9.23 -13.15
CA ALA A 99 10.36 -9.61 -14.37
C ALA A 99 8.89 -9.19 -14.36
N VAL A 100 8.22 -9.22 -13.19
CA VAL A 100 6.86 -8.68 -13.03
C VAL A 100 6.87 -7.17 -13.28
N LEU A 101 7.73 -6.42 -12.60
CA LEU A 101 7.87 -4.96 -12.77
C LEU A 101 8.12 -4.58 -14.24
N ARG A 102 9.03 -5.30 -14.91
CA ARG A 102 9.33 -5.06 -16.34
C ARG A 102 8.09 -5.27 -17.22
N ARG A 103 7.26 -6.28 -16.94
CA ARG A 103 6.05 -6.57 -17.72
C ARG A 103 5.02 -5.44 -17.60
N PHE A 104 4.82 -4.92 -16.40
CA PHE A 104 3.77 -3.93 -16.14
C PHE A 104 4.22 -2.49 -16.39
N ARG A 105 5.52 -2.22 -16.57
CA ARG A 105 6.04 -0.88 -16.89
C ARG A 105 5.34 -0.19 -18.06
N ARG A 106 4.86 -0.95 -19.05
CA ARG A 106 4.13 -0.43 -20.22
C ARG A 106 2.84 0.32 -19.88
N TYR A 107 2.27 0.10 -18.70
CA TYR A 107 1.04 0.75 -18.25
C TYR A 107 1.31 2.09 -17.55
N GLY A 108 2.58 2.49 -17.40
CA GLY A 108 2.95 3.81 -16.88
C GLY A 108 2.32 4.11 -15.51
N PRO A 109 1.60 5.25 -15.36
CA PRO A 109 0.91 5.62 -14.12
C PRO A 109 -0.10 4.58 -13.61
N TRP A 110 -0.56 3.68 -14.48
CA TRP A 110 -1.57 2.66 -14.16
C TRP A 110 -0.97 1.27 -13.89
N ALA A 111 0.35 1.14 -13.78
CA ALA A 111 1.02 -0.16 -13.72
C ALA A 111 0.59 -1.04 -12.54
N GLY A 112 0.43 -0.47 -11.36
CA GLY A 112 -0.08 -1.14 -10.17
C GLY A 112 -1.54 -1.53 -10.29
N LEU A 113 -2.40 -0.66 -10.84
CA LEU A 113 -3.81 -0.99 -11.10
C LEU A 113 -3.94 -2.10 -12.14
N ALA A 114 -3.21 -2.03 -13.24
CA ALA A 114 -3.20 -3.07 -14.27
C ALA A 114 -2.71 -4.42 -13.69
N PHE A 115 -1.73 -4.39 -12.79
CA PHE A 115 -1.29 -5.57 -12.07
C PHE A 115 -2.39 -6.11 -11.16
N TRP A 116 -3.04 -5.26 -10.37
CA TRP A 116 -4.15 -5.64 -9.49
C TRP A 116 -5.31 -6.29 -10.27
N LEU A 117 -5.75 -5.67 -11.37
CA LEU A 117 -6.80 -6.21 -12.24
C LEU A 117 -6.39 -7.54 -12.87
N PHE A 118 -5.13 -7.69 -13.28
CA PHE A 118 -4.65 -8.98 -13.79
C PHE A 118 -4.73 -10.09 -12.73
N LEU A 119 -4.49 -9.76 -11.47
CA LEU A 119 -4.55 -10.71 -10.36
C LEU A 119 -5.96 -11.00 -9.83
N THR A 120 -6.93 -10.17 -10.16
CA THR A 120 -8.30 -10.26 -9.63
C THR A 120 -9.34 -10.50 -10.73
N ARG A 121 -8.89 -10.75 -11.97
CA ARG A 121 -9.76 -10.93 -13.14
C ARG A 121 -10.84 -12.01 -12.97
N ASP A 122 -10.56 -13.04 -12.19
CA ASP A 122 -11.46 -14.16 -11.90
C ASP A 122 -12.45 -13.85 -10.76
N TRP A 123 -12.28 -12.73 -10.04
CA TRP A 123 -13.23 -12.31 -9.00
C TRP A 123 -14.51 -11.69 -9.56
N VAL A 124 -14.44 -11.24 -10.82
CA VAL A 124 -15.54 -10.61 -11.55
C VAL A 124 -16.04 -11.46 -12.70
N ASP A 125 -15.43 -12.62 -12.96
CA ASP A 125 -15.93 -13.60 -13.93
C ASP A 125 -17.10 -14.37 -13.30
N ASP A 126 -18.33 -13.88 -13.49
CA ASP A 126 -19.61 -14.48 -13.05
C ASP A 126 -19.98 -15.79 -13.79
N GLY A 127 -19.01 -16.62 -14.18
CA GLY A 127 -19.28 -17.92 -14.81
C GLY A 127 -19.96 -17.84 -16.19
N ARG A 128 -19.86 -16.70 -16.89
CA ARG A 128 -20.30 -16.62 -18.30
C ARG A 128 -19.12 -16.93 -19.22
N ALA A 129 -19.00 -18.24 -19.51
CA ALA A 129 -18.30 -18.75 -20.69
C ALA A 129 -19.08 -18.40 -21.97
#